data_AF-A0A1G5EMF1-F1
#
_entry.id   AF-A0A1G5EMF1-F1
#
_cell.length_a   1.000
_cell.length_b   1.000
_cell.length_c   1.000
_cell.angle_alpha   90.00
_cell.angle_beta   90.00
_cell.angle_gamma   90.00
#
_symmetry.space_group_name_H-M   'P 1'
#
loop_
_entity.id
_entity.type
_entity.pdbx_description
1 polymer ?
#
loop_
_entity_poly.entity_id
_entity_poly.type
_entity_poly.pdbx_seq_one_letter_code
_entity_poly.pdbx_strand_id
1 'polypeptide(L)'
;MSINRFMDEVISRGAEAVLPHNLDEEWLECLFIAAKNFLAIAVREEEFEEEPFGDENSMMLLSAVTELTQAQKSYVPGETDEQVDEGLFFEHLSCYSLSILFEAIRQQSEFTFDLPSTDSIFDRDRLYAIEQETPVITEILNELVLGEKTEESTPPEDA
;
A
#
# COMPACT_ATOMS: atom_id res chain seq x y z
N MET A 1 0.58 18.23 0.06
CA MET A 1 1.50 17.82 1.14
C MET A 1 2.81 17.48 0.44
N SER A 2 3.97 17.97 0.89
CA SER A 2 5.18 17.90 0.05
C SER A 2 6.10 16.73 0.37
N ILE A 3 6.63 16.10 -0.68
CA ILE A 3 7.60 15.01 -0.61
C ILE A 3 8.83 15.38 0.24
N ASN A 4 9.32 16.63 0.17
CA ASN A 4 10.47 17.05 0.96
C ASN A 4 10.19 16.96 2.47
N ARG A 5 8.98 17.32 2.90
CA ARG A 5 8.57 17.20 4.31
C ARG A 5 8.47 15.74 4.74
N PHE A 6 7.97 14.86 3.87
CA PHE A 6 7.93 13.41 4.15
C PHE A 6 9.34 12.83 4.30
N MET A 7 10.27 13.23 3.44
CA MET A 7 11.67 12.81 3.52
C MET A 7 12.31 13.26 4.85
N ASP A 8 12.10 14.52 5.23
CA ASP A 8 12.68 15.10 6.45
C ASP A 8 12.03 14.57 7.73
N GLU A 9 10.71 14.40 7.76
CA GLU A 9 9.97 14.03 8.97
C GLU A 9 9.85 12.52 9.18
N VAL A 10 9.78 11.73 8.10
CA VAL A 10 9.52 10.29 8.19
C VAL A 10 10.74 9.48 7.76
N ILE A 11 11.19 9.63 6.51
CA ILE A 11 12.28 8.81 5.96
C ILE A 11 13.58 9.00 6.75
N SER A 12 13.89 10.22 7.19
CA SER A 12 15.09 10.51 8.00
C SER A 12 15.17 9.74 9.33
N ARG A 13 14.04 9.22 9.82
CA ARG A 13 13.95 8.39 11.03
C ARG A 13 14.22 6.90 10.76
N GLY A 14 14.41 6.52 9.50
CA GLY A 14 14.71 5.17 9.04
C GLY A 14 13.47 4.36 8.65
N ALA A 15 13.72 3.18 8.08
CA ALA A 15 12.71 2.31 7.48
C ALA A 15 11.54 1.91 8.39
N GLU A 16 11.74 1.80 9.70
CA GLU A 16 10.63 1.51 10.62
C GLU A 16 9.59 2.64 10.67
N ALA A 17 10.00 3.89 10.42
CA ALA A 17 9.11 5.05 10.48
C ALA A 17 8.10 5.09 9.33
N VAL A 18 8.37 4.39 8.22
CA VAL A 18 7.44 4.24 7.11
C VAL A 18 6.56 2.99 7.22
N LEU A 19 6.66 2.21 8.31
CA LEU A 19 5.70 1.12 8.52
C LEU A 19 4.30 1.71 8.71
N PRO A 20 3.24 1.13 8.10
CA PRO A 20 1.90 1.72 8.12
C PRO A 20 1.41 2.13 9.51
N HIS A 21 1.62 1.29 10.52
CA HIS A 21 1.19 1.51 11.91
C HIS A 21 2.01 2.56 12.68
N ASN A 22 3.13 3.03 12.11
CA ASN A 22 3.97 4.07 12.68
C ASN A 22 3.75 5.45 12.03
N LEU A 23 3.01 5.49 10.92
CA LEU A 23 2.62 6.73 10.26
C LEU A 23 1.58 7.46 11.11
N ASP A 24 1.70 8.78 11.20
CA ASP A 24 0.59 9.58 11.70
C ASP A 24 -0.55 9.63 10.68
N GLU A 25 -1.71 10.10 11.13
CA GLU A 25 -2.93 10.17 10.33
C GLU A 25 -2.74 10.98 9.04
N GLU A 26 -1.93 12.05 9.09
CA GLU A 26 -1.66 12.93 7.95
C GLU A 26 -0.92 12.16 6.84
N TRP A 27 0.16 11.46 7.19
CA TRP A 27 0.96 10.70 6.22
C TRP A 27 0.24 9.44 5.75
N LEU A 28 -0.48 8.77 6.64
CA LEU A 28 -1.26 7.60 6.30
C LEU A 28 -2.35 7.94 5.28
N GLU A 29 -3.04 9.08 5.42
CA GLU A 29 -4.05 9.52 4.46
C GLU A 29 -3.46 9.76 3.06
N CYS A 30 -2.32 10.44 2.97
CA CYS A 30 -1.66 10.70 1.69
C CYS A 30 -1.16 9.41 1.02
N LEU A 31 -0.54 8.51 1.79
CA LEU A 31 -0.11 7.22 1.27
C LEU A 31 -1.29 6.32 0.91
N PHE A 32 -2.42 6.40 1.64
CA PHE A 32 -3.64 5.67 1.33
C PHE A 32 -4.20 6.07 -0.03
N ILE A 33 -4.23 7.37 -0.35
CA ILE A 33 -4.68 7.86 -1.67
C ILE A 33 -3.79 7.29 -2.77
N ALA A 34 -2.46 7.37 -2.62
CA ALA A 34 -1.51 6.85 -3.61
C ALA A 34 -1.63 5.31 -3.77
N ALA A 35 -1.67 4.58 -2.66
CA ALA A 35 -1.80 3.13 -2.64
C ALA A 35 -3.09 2.65 -3.32
N LYS A 36 -4.21 3.29 -3.01
CA LYS A 36 -5.51 2.99 -3.62
C LYS A 36 -5.49 3.23 -5.13
N ASN A 37 -4.95 4.36 -5.57
CA ASN A 37 -4.83 4.68 -6.99
C ASN A 37 -3.93 3.67 -7.71
N PHE A 38 -2.76 3.37 -7.13
CA PHE A 38 -1.83 2.38 -7.68
C PHE A 38 -2.50 1.00 -7.85
N LEU A 39 -3.20 0.51 -6.82
CA LEU A 39 -3.90 -0.77 -6.89
C LEU A 39 -5.03 -0.76 -7.92
N ALA A 40 -5.77 0.35 -8.05
CA ALA A 40 -6.84 0.47 -9.05
C ALA A 40 -6.29 0.36 -10.48
N ILE A 41 -5.14 1.00 -10.72
CA ILE A 41 -4.41 0.93 -11.98
C ILE A 41 -3.94 -0.50 -12.24
N ALA A 42 -3.32 -1.14 -11.25
CA ALA A 42 -2.81 -2.49 -11.36
C ALA A 42 -3.90 -3.53 -11.66
N VAL A 43 -5.11 -3.37 -11.12
CA VAL A 43 -6.23 -4.31 -11.32
C VAL A 43 -6.92 -4.10 -12.67
N ARG A 44 -7.03 -2.86 -13.16
CA ARG A 44 -7.78 -2.57 -14.39
C ARG A 44 -7.04 -2.96 -15.67
N GLU A 45 -5.74 -3.24 -15.59
CA GLU A 45 -4.87 -3.52 -16.76
C GLU A 45 -5.04 -2.50 -17.91
N GLU A 46 -5.52 -1.28 -17.59
CA GLU A 46 -5.78 -0.22 -18.57
C GLU A 46 -4.46 0.46 -18.95
N GLU A 47 -4.24 0.72 -20.24
CA GLU A 47 -3.15 1.59 -20.69
C GLU A 47 -3.47 3.02 -20.27
N PHE A 48 -2.74 3.55 -19.28
CA PHE A 48 -2.89 4.92 -18.84
C PHE A 48 -2.18 5.89 -19.80
N GLU A 49 -2.89 6.94 -20.22
CA GLU A 49 -2.29 8.08 -20.94
C GLU A 49 -1.47 9.00 -20.02
N GLU A 50 -1.68 8.95 -18.70
CA GLU A 50 -0.98 9.74 -17.69
C GLU A 50 -0.04 8.88 -16.83
N GLU A 51 1.14 9.42 -16.49
CA GLU A 51 2.11 8.72 -15.64
C GLU A 51 1.50 8.41 -14.25
N PRO A 52 1.39 7.13 -13.86
CA PRO A 52 0.73 6.73 -12.61
C PRO A 52 1.46 7.21 -11.34
N PHE A 53 2.66 7.80 -11.48
CA PHE A 53 3.51 8.27 -10.39
C PHE A 53 3.89 9.76 -10.48
N GLY A 54 3.10 10.58 -11.19
CA GLY A 54 3.42 11.98 -11.44
C GLY A 54 3.16 12.94 -10.27
N ASP A 55 2.40 12.54 -9.25
CA ASP A 55 2.00 13.39 -8.13
C ASP A 55 2.85 13.18 -6.85
N GLU A 56 2.79 14.15 -5.92
CA GLU A 56 3.60 14.13 -4.69
C GLU A 56 3.31 12.90 -3.81
N ASN A 57 2.07 12.42 -3.72
CA ASN A 57 1.72 11.27 -2.87
C ASN A 57 2.29 9.98 -3.47
N SER A 58 2.23 9.83 -4.79
CA SER A 58 2.85 8.73 -5.50
C SER A 58 4.38 8.71 -5.32
N MET A 59 5.03 9.88 -5.30
CA MET A 59 6.45 9.97 -4.96
C MET A 59 6.74 9.57 -3.51
N MET A 60 5.85 9.88 -2.56
CA MET A 60 5.99 9.41 -1.17
C MET A 60 5.87 7.89 -1.07
N LEU A 61 4.92 7.30 -1.78
CA LEU A 61 4.73 5.85 -1.85
C LEU A 61 6.00 5.16 -2.37
N LEU A 62 6.54 5.65 -3.49
CA LEU A 62 7.79 5.15 -4.07
C LEU A 62 8.97 5.29 -3.09
N SER A 63 9.06 6.41 -2.39
CA SER A 63 10.14 6.68 -1.43
C SER A 63 10.07 5.73 -0.23
N ALA A 64 8.87 5.49 0.32
CA ALA A 64 8.67 4.54 1.42
C ALA A 64 9.04 3.10 1.04
N VAL A 65 8.60 2.64 -0.14
CA VAL A 65 8.94 1.30 -0.64
C VAL A 65 10.43 1.16 -0.92
N THR A 66 11.04 2.21 -1.46
CA THR A 66 12.49 2.24 -1.70
C THR A 66 13.27 2.11 -0.41
N GLU A 67 12.92 2.89 0.63
CA GLU A 67 13.54 2.85 1.94
C GLU A 67 13.43 1.45 2.59
N LEU A 68 12.23 0.85 2.57
CA LEU A 68 12.00 -0.50 3.11
C LEU A 68 12.77 -1.58 2.32
N THR A 69 12.79 -1.48 1.00
CA THR A 69 13.53 -2.42 0.13
C THR A 69 15.03 -2.36 0.43
N GLN A 70 15.57 -1.15 0.62
CA GLN A 70 16.96 -0.96 0.98
C GLN A 70 17.29 -1.51 2.38
N ALA A 71 16.39 -1.33 3.34
CA ALA A 71 16.57 -1.88 4.69
C ALA A 71 16.64 -3.42 4.69
N GLN A 72 15.77 -4.10 3.93
CA GLN A 72 15.78 -5.56 3.83
C GLN A 72 17.02 -6.12 3.12
N LYS A 73 17.57 -5.38 2.14
CA LYS A 73 18.78 -5.81 1.40
C LYS A 73 20.08 -5.59 2.17
N SER A 74 20.03 -5.13 3.42
CA SER A 74 21.19 -4.60 4.17
C SER A 74 21.86 -3.49 3.39
N TYR A 75 21.34 -2.27 3.50
CA TYR A 75 21.94 -1.07 2.91
C TYR A 75 23.44 -0.94 3.32
N VAL A 76 24.34 -1.30 2.41
CA VAL A 76 25.77 -0.98 2.50
C VAL A 76 26.00 0.21 1.58
N PRO A 77 26.24 1.42 2.12
CA PRO A 77 26.52 2.59 1.29
C PRO A 77 27.74 2.32 0.41
N GLY A 78 27.53 2.25 -0.91
CA GLY A 78 28.60 2.07 -1.90
C GLY A 78 28.60 0.76 -2.69
N GLU A 79 27.69 -0.18 -2.43
CA GLU A 79 27.46 -1.29 -3.36
C GLU A 79 26.56 -0.82 -4.51
N THR A 80 27.18 -0.66 -5.68
CA THR A 80 26.60 -0.19 -6.93
C THR A 80 25.56 -1.14 -7.52
N ASP A 81 24.39 -0.60 -7.85
CA ASP A 81 23.53 -0.95 -8.99
C ASP A 81 23.34 -2.46 -9.28
N GLU A 82 22.89 -3.25 -8.30
CA GLU A 82 21.95 -4.29 -8.68
C GLU A 82 20.66 -3.59 -9.07
N GLN A 83 20.45 -3.45 -10.39
CA GLN A 83 19.20 -3.00 -10.98
C GLN A 83 18.06 -3.67 -10.22
N VAL A 84 17.28 -2.87 -9.49
CA VAL A 84 16.12 -3.37 -8.79
C VAL A 84 15.25 -4.02 -9.85
N ASP A 85 15.05 -5.34 -9.75
CA ASP A 85 14.16 -6.08 -10.62
C ASP A 85 12.80 -5.36 -10.60
N GLU A 86 12.41 -4.81 -11.75
CA GLU A 86 11.18 -4.02 -11.88
C GLU A 86 9.98 -4.84 -11.40
N GLY A 87 9.95 -6.15 -11.70
CA GLY A 87 8.88 -7.04 -11.24
C GLY A 87 8.85 -7.17 -9.72
N LEU A 88 10.01 -7.32 -9.08
CA LEU A 88 10.11 -7.35 -7.61
C LEU A 88 9.70 -6.02 -6.99
N PHE A 89 10.04 -4.89 -7.60
CA PHE A 89 9.66 -3.58 -7.11
C PHE A 89 8.14 -3.34 -7.20
N PHE A 90 7.51 -3.77 -8.30
CA PHE A 90 6.06 -3.76 -8.44
C PHE A 90 5.38 -4.63 -7.38
N GLU A 91 5.94 -5.82 -7.09
CA GLU A 91 5.43 -6.69 -6.03
C GLU A 91 5.55 -6.03 -4.64
N HIS A 92 6.68 -5.37 -4.35
CA HIS A 92 6.86 -4.60 -3.12
C HIS A 92 5.86 -3.43 -3.01
N LEU A 93 5.63 -2.71 -4.12
CA LEU A 93 4.61 -1.65 -4.19
C LEU A 93 3.21 -2.20 -3.89
N SER A 94 2.83 -3.34 -4.47
CA SER A 94 1.54 -3.98 -4.20
C SER A 94 1.40 -4.38 -2.73
N CYS A 95 2.43 -5.01 -2.16
CA CYS A 95 2.39 -5.46 -0.76
C CYS A 95 2.32 -4.29 0.23
N TYR A 96 3.11 -3.24 -0.01
CA TYR A 96 3.08 -2.04 0.82
C TYR A 96 1.74 -1.31 0.69
N SER A 97 1.22 -1.18 -0.54
CA SER A 97 -0.08 -0.54 -0.80
C SER A 97 -1.22 -1.26 -0.08
N LEU A 98 -1.27 -2.60 -0.13
CA LEU A 98 -2.25 -3.38 0.62
C LEU A 98 -2.07 -3.19 2.14
N SER A 99 -0.84 -3.14 2.63
CA SER A 99 -0.58 -2.92 4.06
C SER A 99 -1.03 -1.53 4.53
N ILE A 100 -0.93 -0.51 3.69
CA ILE A 100 -1.48 0.83 3.96
C ILE A 100 -3.01 0.78 4.04
N LEU A 101 -3.67 0.11 3.09
CA LEU A 101 -5.12 -0.06 3.11
C LEU A 101 -5.59 -0.82 4.36
N PHE A 102 -4.89 -1.89 4.74
CA PHE A 102 -5.21 -2.63 5.96
C PHE A 102 -5.05 -1.79 7.23
N GLU A 103 -4.00 -0.98 7.33
CA GLU A 103 -3.85 -0.08 8.46
C GLU A 103 -4.97 0.97 8.50
N ALA A 104 -5.33 1.57 7.37
CA ALA A 104 -6.43 2.53 7.30
C ALA A 104 -7.77 1.89 7.72
N ILE A 105 -8.04 0.66 7.27
CA ILE A 105 -9.22 -0.13 7.69
C ILE A 105 -9.16 -0.40 9.19
N ARG A 106 -8.01 -0.84 9.72
CA ARG A 106 -7.80 -1.15 11.14
C ARG A 106 -8.03 0.08 12.03
N GLN A 107 -7.66 1.28 11.59
CA GLN A 107 -7.90 2.52 12.34
C GLN A 107 -9.38 2.94 12.39
N GLN A 108 -10.19 2.51 11.42
CA GLN A 108 -11.58 2.94 11.24
C GLN A 108 -12.60 1.83 11.55
N SER A 109 -12.17 0.64 11.95
CA SER A 109 -13.02 -0.53 12.16
C SER A 109 -12.66 -1.28 13.44
N GLU A 110 -13.43 -2.32 13.74
CA GLU A 110 -13.13 -3.25 14.84
C GLU A 110 -12.16 -4.36 14.43
N PHE A 111 -11.72 -4.39 13.17
CA PHE A 111 -10.80 -5.42 12.69
C PHE A 111 -9.41 -5.26 13.30
N THR A 112 -8.77 -6.38 13.59
CA THR A 112 -7.39 -6.44 14.08
C THR A 112 -6.59 -7.31 13.14
N PHE A 113 -5.45 -6.80 12.68
CA PHE A 113 -4.51 -7.52 11.82
C PHE A 113 -3.15 -7.56 12.48
N ASP A 114 -2.36 -8.59 12.15
CA ASP A 114 -0.96 -8.63 12.52
C ASP A 114 -0.20 -7.49 11.84
N LEU A 115 0.48 -6.68 12.66
CA LEU A 115 1.23 -5.53 12.18
C LEU A 115 2.51 -5.99 11.48
N PRO A 116 2.83 -5.47 10.29
CA PRO A 116 4.07 -5.81 9.60
C PRO A 116 5.30 -5.23 10.31
N SER A 117 6.43 -5.93 10.25
CA SER A 117 7.75 -5.38 10.56
C SER A 117 8.46 -4.99 9.27
N THR A 118 9.65 -4.40 9.36
CA THR A 118 10.51 -4.17 8.18
C THR A 118 10.82 -5.44 7.42
N ASP A 119 10.93 -6.58 8.11
CA ASP A 119 11.26 -7.87 7.49
C ASP A 119 10.04 -8.52 6.84
N SER A 120 8.85 -8.29 7.40
CA SER A 120 7.63 -8.91 6.89
C SER A 120 6.83 -8.02 5.96
N ILE A 121 7.01 -6.69 5.89
CA ILE A 121 6.11 -5.79 5.12
C ILE A 121 5.80 -6.24 3.69
N PHE A 122 6.74 -6.86 2.97
CA PHE A 122 6.57 -7.40 1.61
C PHE A 122 6.19 -8.89 1.53
N ASP A 123 5.97 -9.55 2.67
CA ASP A 123 5.52 -10.94 2.74
C ASP A 123 4.05 -11.07 2.29
N ARG A 124 3.85 -11.76 1.17
CA ARG A 124 2.53 -12.03 0.60
C ARG A 124 1.72 -13.02 1.42
N ASP A 125 2.36 -14.01 2.03
CA ASP A 125 1.65 -15.04 2.79
C ASP A 125 0.94 -14.41 4.00
N ARG A 126 1.55 -13.40 4.63
CA ARG A 126 0.89 -12.58 5.66
C ARG A 126 -0.36 -11.87 5.13
N LEU A 127 -0.26 -11.23 3.97
CA LEU A 127 -1.39 -10.49 3.39
C LEU A 127 -2.54 -11.44 3.02
N TYR A 128 -2.21 -12.61 2.45
CA TYR A 128 -3.19 -13.65 2.18
C TYR A 128 -3.82 -14.20 3.46
N ALA A 129 -3.06 -14.37 4.54
CA ALA A 129 -3.59 -14.82 5.83
C ALA A 129 -4.66 -13.85 6.37
N ILE A 130 -4.43 -12.53 6.26
CA ILE A 130 -5.42 -11.52 6.65
C ILE A 130 -6.73 -11.69 5.87
N GLU A 131 -6.66 -11.88 4.56
CA GLU A 131 -7.85 -12.10 3.72
C GLU A 131 -8.58 -13.40 4.06
N GLN A 132 -7.86 -14.48 4.36
CA GLN A 132 -8.47 -15.76 4.74
C GLN A 132 -9.17 -15.70 6.11
N GLU A 133 -8.58 -15.00 7.06
CA GLU A 133 -9.13 -14.84 8.41
C GLU A 133 -10.31 -13.86 8.44
N THR A 134 -10.31 -12.88 7.54
CA THR A 134 -11.35 -11.85 7.45
C THR A 134 -11.88 -11.71 6.01
N PRO A 135 -12.71 -12.66 5.51
CA PRO A 135 -13.14 -12.65 4.11
C PRO A 135 -13.89 -11.37 3.65
N VAL A 136 -14.58 -10.70 4.58
CA VAL A 136 -15.25 -9.40 4.32
C VAL A 136 -14.27 -8.30 3.91
N ILE A 137 -12.97 -8.46 4.23
CA ILE A 137 -11.96 -7.48 3.86
C ILE A 137 -11.77 -7.42 2.34
N THR A 138 -11.94 -8.54 1.64
CA THR A 138 -11.85 -8.58 0.17
C THR A 138 -12.94 -7.71 -0.47
N GLU A 139 -14.16 -7.74 0.09
CA GLU A 139 -15.26 -6.88 -0.37
C GLU A 139 -14.95 -5.40 -0.14
N ILE A 140 -14.46 -5.07 1.06
CA ILE A 140 -14.05 -3.70 1.40
C ILE A 140 -12.92 -3.22 0.48
N LEU A 141 -11.89 -4.04 0.25
CA LEU A 141 -10.79 -3.70 -0.65
C LEU A 141 -11.28 -3.47 -2.08
N ASN A 142 -12.17 -4.32 -2.60
CA ASN A 142 -12.75 -4.14 -3.92
C ASN A 142 -13.56 -2.84 -4.02
N GLU A 143 -14.38 -2.51 -3.01
CA GLU A 143 -15.12 -1.24 -2.98
C GLU A 143 -14.17 -0.04 -2.93
N LEU A 144 -13.12 -0.09 -2.10
CA LEU A 144 -12.13 0.98 -1.97
C LEU A 144 -11.34 1.18 -3.27
N VAL A 145 -10.87 0.10 -3.89
CA VAL A 145 -9.96 0.15 -5.04
C VAL A 145 -10.73 0.39 -6.35
N LEU A 146 -11.86 -0.30 -6.55
CA LEU A 146 -12.58 -0.26 -7.83
C LEU A 146 -13.78 0.70 -7.80
N GLY A 147 -14.26 1.08 -6.62
CA GLY A 147 -15.50 1.87 -6.47
C GLY A 147 -16.76 1.08 -6.76
N GLU A 148 -16.67 -0.25 -6.86
CA GLU A 148 -17.82 -1.13 -7.07
C GLU A 148 -18.55 -1.34 -5.74
N LYS A 149 -19.69 -0.67 -5.56
CA LYS A 149 -20.66 -1.13 -4.57
C LYS A 149 -21.20 -2.46 -5.05
N THR A 150 -21.07 -3.49 -4.24
CA THR A 150 -21.78 -4.75 -4.46
C THR A 150 -23.28 -4.45 -4.33
N GLU A 151 -23.95 -4.20 -5.45
CA GLU A 151 -25.41 -4.10 -5.45
C GLU A 151 -25.96 -5.48 -5.06
N GLU A 152 -26.44 -5.57 -3.82
CA GLU A 152 -27.28 -6.66 -3.34
C GLU A 152 -28.39 -6.88 -4.37
N SER A 153 -28.38 -8.07 -4.96
CA SER A 153 -29.37 -8.50 -5.95
C SER A 153 -30.74 -8.51 -5.28
N THR A 154 -31.54 -7.48 -5.56
CA THR A 154 -32.95 -7.48 -5.15
C THR A 154 -33.67 -8.53 -6.00
N PRO A 155 -34.27 -9.58 -5.40
CA PRO A 155 -35.02 -10.54 -6.18
C PRO A 155 -36.25 -9.83 -6.80
N PRO A 156 -36.64 -10.19 -8.04
CA PRO A 156 -37.84 -9.62 -8.63
C PRO A 156 -39.04 -10.04 -7.78
N GLU A 157 -39.68 -9.05 -7.18
CA GLU A 157 -40.97 -9.17 -6.53
C GLU A 157 -42.03 -9.45 -7.62
N ASP A 158 -42.69 -10.60 -7.50
CA ASP A 158 -43.79 -11.02 -8.39
C ASP A 158 -44.86 -9.93 -8.49
N ALA A 159 -45.21 -9.52 -9.72
CA ALA A 159 -46.49 -8.87 -10.05
C ALA A 159 -46.91 -9.11 -11.51
#